data_AF-A0A7W0C705-F1
#
_entry.id   AF-A0A7W0C705-F1
#
_cell.length_a   1.000
_cell.length_b   1.000
_cell.length_c   1.000
_cell.angle_alpha   90.00
_cell.angle_beta   90.00
_cell.angle_gamma   90.00
#
_symmetry.space_group_name_H-M   'P 1'
#
loop_
_entity.id
_entity.type
_entity.pdbx_description
1 polymer ?
#
loop_
_entity_poly.entity_id
_entity_poly.type
_entity_poly.pdbx_seq_one_letter_code
_entity_poly.pdbx_strand_id
1 'polypeptide(L)'
;MAVRKQKKKVTGYDKYVDWKMFGIPVVLFFLILFLPTPHGMKDVGTEYSVGPRVVVDHLTQSLFEKNSTDVEQWQLLAARMMEQNLDIGALSRKRFLSRDLGWCKKYGLDADAANFKKARHFVETRLTDAQYGQLMQQAFDLLRTDLQYESLTGKDKAAADKAAWKIKVAIAMAVFVVLCFFTECIPLPGVAFCIGLILVFTGVVTRKEVAMLYWDDAVWFIMGSLMFAAAFVKTGVDKRVCLMMFRKLAKPNVKWITLIFFIIIAPLASFISDHALAAMFLPIGILLYQNSLTSEVSEDTELAKMLMIGIAMACNIGGPGAPSGGARNVIMMTYLNDMFGLDIGYFQWVTYCMPFVIVMIPITWLILNWRFKPRIHSLAPAMDHLRGEIDRMGGWNRKQIWAIIIFAVMVFGWFTEKSFYQMGIYPIRLGIGVIAMAGAVAYLLAGVVNWRDYQEKVDWGVVWLYAGAIIFGRILDETGAAYWVARSVIEAIKPLGIDSGLPLLAVSNGLTGILTNLMADGPAAASVGPITLNMAGLVHPGTTFLPFMAMSTAVASSFAYCLIIGTPPNAIVYASGYLEPKDYLRVGIPVWVIANIILLVLTLGYWSFRGFGDLAGF
;
A
#
# COMPACT_ATOMS: atom_id res chain seq x y z
N MET A 1 12.29 -16.26 -44.68
CA MET A 1 13.23 -16.18 -43.55
C MET A 1 12.45 -16.32 -42.26
N ALA A 2 12.86 -17.25 -41.40
CA ALA A 2 12.10 -17.74 -40.26
C ALA A 2 11.69 -16.64 -39.27
N VAL A 3 10.42 -16.64 -38.87
CA VAL A 3 9.89 -15.89 -37.71
C VAL A 3 10.65 -16.38 -36.48
N ARG A 4 11.65 -15.62 -36.06
CA ARG A 4 12.40 -15.87 -34.83
C ARG A 4 11.40 -15.68 -33.69
N LYS A 5 10.85 -16.78 -33.14
CA LYS A 5 10.09 -16.77 -31.88
C LYS A 5 10.92 -15.99 -30.86
N GLN A 6 10.53 -14.74 -30.57
CA GLN A 6 11.07 -14.02 -29.43
C GLN A 6 10.84 -14.91 -28.21
N LYS A 7 11.91 -15.48 -27.65
CA LYS A 7 11.83 -16.15 -26.35
C LYS A 7 11.27 -15.13 -25.37
N LYS A 8 10.05 -15.37 -24.88
CA LYS A 8 9.41 -14.58 -23.83
C LYS A 8 10.43 -14.49 -22.68
N LYS A 9 10.89 -13.28 -22.37
CA LYS A 9 11.93 -13.07 -21.36
C LYS A 9 11.34 -13.47 -20.00
N VAL A 10 12.04 -14.34 -19.30
CA VAL A 10 11.67 -14.91 -18.00
C VAL A 10 11.46 -13.76 -17.02
N THR A 11 10.21 -13.50 -16.63
CA THR A 11 9.90 -12.55 -15.55
C THR A 11 10.31 -13.16 -14.20
N GLY A 12 10.33 -12.41 -13.10
CA GLY A 12 10.59 -13.00 -11.76
C GLY A 12 9.68 -14.19 -11.43
N TYR A 13 8.51 -14.29 -12.08
CA TYR A 13 7.57 -15.41 -12.00
C TYR A 13 8.03 -16.69 -12.72
N ASP A 14 8.89 -16.57 -13.73
CA ASP A 14 9.33 -17.67 -14.59
C ASP A 14 10.68 -18.27 -14.14
N LYS A 15 11.28 -17.73 -13.07
CA LYS A 15 12.58 -18.18 -12.54
C LYS A 15 12.43 -19.47 -11.73
N TYR A 16 13.31 -20.44 -11.97
CA TYR A 16 13.48 -21.57 -11.06
C TYR A 16 14.13 -21.10 -9.75
N VAL A 17 13.91 -21.86 -8.68
CA VAL A 17 14.55 -21.62 -7.38
C VAL A 17 16.07 -21.63 -7.54
N ASP A 18 16.71 -20.51 -7.21
CA ASP A 18 18.16 -20.44 -7.05
C ASP A 18 18.50 -20.93 -5.66
N TRP A 19 18.77 -22.23 -5.53
CA TRP A 19 19.08 -22.87 -4.24
C TRP A 19 20.31 -22.30 -3.55
N LYS A 20 21.27 -21.72 -4.29
CA LYS A 20 22.46 -21.10 -3.69
C LYS A 20 22.08 -19.81 -2.97
N MET A 21 21.26 -18.98 -3.61
CA MET A 21 20.77 -17.73 -3.02
C MET A 21 19.67 -17.97 -2.00
N PHE A 22 18.80 -18.96 -2.22
CA PHE A 22 17.69 -19.30 -1.33
C PHE A 22 18.13 -19.94 -0.02
N GLY A 23 19.29 -20.62 0.00
CA GLY A 23 19.86 -21.14 1.24
C GLY A 23 20.14 -20.04 2.28
N ILE A 24 20.49 -18.83 1.84
CA ILE A 24 20.83 -17.69 2.73
C ILE A 24 19.64 -17.27 3.61
N PRO A 25 18.46 -16.88 3.06
CA PRO A 25 17.31 -16.49 3.88
C PRO A 25 16.81 -17.64 4.75
N VAL A 26 16.88 -18.90 4.28
CA VAL A 26 16.48 -20.08 5.08
C VAL A 26 17.40 -20.28 6.28
N VAL A 27 18.73 -20.24 6.08
CA VAL A 27 19.70 -20.38 7.18
C VAL A 27 19.55 -19.24 8.18
N LEU A 28 19.41 -18.00 7.70
CA LEU A 28 19.22 -16.84 8.58
C LEU A 28 17.92 -16.91 9.38
N PHE A 29 16.84 -17.40 8.76
CA PHE A 29 15.57 -17.64 9.45
C PHE A 29 15.76 -18.56 10.67
N PHE A 30 16.37 -19.74 10.46
CA PHE A 30 16.62 -20.68 11.55
C PHE A 30 17.64 -20.15 12.56
N LEU A 31 18.69 -19.46 12.11
CA LEU A 31 19.68 -18.85 12.98
C LEU A 31 19.02 -17.86 13.94
N ILE A 32 18.15 -16.97 13.45
CA ILE A 32 17.41 -16.02 14.28
C ILE A 32 16.53 -16.78 15.28
N LEU A 33 15.85 -17.85 14.86
CA LEU A 33 15.04 -18.68 15.76
C LEU A 33 15.84 -19.39 16.86
N PHE A 34 17.13 -19.67 16.65
CA PHE A 34 18.00 -20.29 17.66
C PHE A 34 18.72 -19.30 18.57
N LEU A 35 18.87 -18.03 18.16
CA LEU A 35 19.48 -17.00 19.01
C LEU A 35 18.67 -16.73 20.29
N PRO A 36 19.27 -16.36 21.42
CA PRO A 36 18.52 -15.97 22.61
C PRO A 36 17.56 -14.80 22.32
N THR A 37 16.34 -14.85 22.86
CA THR A 37 15.36 -13.77 22.69
C THR A 37 15.85 -12.50 23.40
N PRO A 38 16.04 -11.37 22.70
CA PRO A 38 16.44 -10.10 23.29
C PRO A 38 15.48 -9.62 24.39
N HIS A 39 15.99 -8.89 25.38
CA HIS A 39 15.18 -8.36 26.49
C HIS A 39 14.07 -7.44 25.97
N GLY A 40 14.38 -6.52 25.04
CA GLY A 40 13.35 -5.66 24.45
C GLY A 40 12.22 -6.40 23.72
N MET A 41 12.45 -7.62 23.19
CA MET A 41 11.34 -8.42 22.64
C MET A 41 10.46 -9.03 23.74
N LYS A 42 11.04 -9.31 24.92
CA LYS A 42 10.29 -9.80 26.08
C LYS A 42 9.48 -8.69 26.74
N ASP A 43 10.00 -7.47 26.76
CA ASP A 43 9.26 -6.29 27.22
C ASP A 43 8.06 -6.04 26.32
N VAL A 44 8.27 -5.99 25.00
CA VAL A 44 7.14 -5.87 24.06
C VAL A 44 6.18 -7.06 24.15
N GLY A 45 6.69 -8.28 24.32
CA GLY A 45 5.85 -9.45 24.56
C GLY A 45 5.00 -9.31 25.83
N THR A 46 5.52 -8.66 26.86
CA THR A 46 4.81 -8.32 28.09
C THR A 46 3.71 -7.28 27.83
N GLU A 47 4.04 -6.20 27.14
CA GLU A 47 3.10 -5.14 26.74
C GLU A 47 1.89 -5.73 25.99
N TYR A 48 2.12 -6.64 25.03
CA TYR A 48 1.04 -7.18 24.18
C TYR A 48 0.23 -8.31 24.83
N SER A 49 0.82 -9.13 25.70
CA SER A 49 0.13 -10.32 26.25
C SER A 49 -0.43 -10.13 27.65
N VAL A 50 0.20 -9.29 28.47
CA VAL A 50 -0.18 -9.04 29.86
C VAL A 50 -0.77 -7.64 30.01
N GLY A 51 -0.27 -6.68 29.23
CA GLY A 51 -0.67 -5.27 29.25
C GLY A 51 -2.17 -5.02 29.22
N PRO A 52 -2.95 -5.60 28.27
CA PRO A 52 -4.39 -5.37 28.20
C PRO A 52 -5.13 -5.63 29.52
N ARG A 53 -4.77 -6.73 30.21
CA ARG A 53 -5.38 -7.08 31.50
C ARG A 53 -4.98 -6.08 32.58
N VAL A 54 -3.69 -5.73 32.66
CA VAL A 54 -3.15 -4.78 33.65
C VAL A 54 -3.76 -3.39 33.47
N VAL A 55 -3.93 -2.94 32.23
CA VAL A 55 -4.59 -1.68 31.89
C VAL A 55 -6.05 -1.71 32.30
N VAL A 56 -6.78 -2.78 31.99
CA VAL A 56 -8.19 -2.93 32.42
C VAL A 56 -8.30 -2.89 33.94
N ASP A 57 -7.44 -3.62 34.67
CA ASP A 57 -7.39 -3.60 36.14
C ASP A 57 -7.14 -2.20 36.68
N HIS A 58 -6.16 -1.48 36.13
CA HIS A 58 -5.86 -0.10 36.50
C HIS A 58 -7.06 0.82 36.24
N LEU A 59 -7.69 0.73 35.08
CA LEU A 59 -8.85 1.56 34.73
C LEU A 59 -10.05 1.26 35.64
N THR A 60 -10.31 -0.01 35.96
CA THR A 60 -11.39 -0.37 36.89
C THR A 60 -11.12 0.13 38.30
N GLN A 61 -9.87 0.06 38.76
CA GLN A 61 -9.48 0.56 40.07
C GLN A 61 -9.59 2.08 40.16
N SER A 62 -9.11 2.80 39.13
CA SER A 62 -9.14 4.26 39.08
C SER A 62 -10.55 4.84 38.91
N LEU A 63 -11.45 4.15 38.19
CA LEU A 63 -12.81 4.63 37.93
C LEU A 63 -13.85 4.18 38.97
N PHE A 64 -13.67 2.99 39.54
CA PHE A 64 -14.70 2.32 40.35
C PHE A 64 -14.20 1.79 41.69
N GLU A 65 -12.92 1.98 42.02
CA GLU A 65 -12.29 1.51 43.27
C GLU A 65 -12.43 0.00 43.48
N LYS A 66 -12.47 -0.76 42.38
CA LYS A 66 -12.66 -2.22 42.37
C LYS A 66 -11.73 -2.89 41.35
N ASN A 67 -11.35 -4.14 41.63
CA ASN A 67 -10.62 -4.98 40.68
C ASN A 67 -11.52 -5.37 39.49
N SER A 68 -10.91 -5.73 38.35
CA SER A 68 -11.67 -6.11 37.15
C SER A 68 -12.56 -7.35 37.32
N THR A 69 -12.30 -8.17 38.34
CA THR A 69 -13.13 -9.34 38.69
C THR A 69 -14.37 -9.00 39.51
N ASP A 70 -14.37 -7.83 40.17
CA ASP A 70 -15.37 -7.46 41.18
C ASP A 70 -16.32 -6.34 40.70
N VAL A 71 -16.08 -5.82 39.49
CA VAL A 71 -16.90 -4.79 38.85
C VAL A 71 -18.12 -5.37 38.13
N GLU A 72 -19.15 -4.55 37.95
CA GLU A 72 -20.31 -4.91 37.13
C GLU A 72 -19.94 -5.03 35.64
N GLN A 73 -20.72 -5.79 34.87
CA GLN A 73 -20.45 -6.02 33.45
C GLN A 73 -20.28 -4.72 32.63
N TRP A 74 -21.11 -3.69 32.87
CA TRP A 74 -20.98 -2.42 32.16
C TRP A 74 -19.73 -1.62 32.56
N GLN A 75 -19.26 -1.77 33.81
CA GLN A 75 -18.03 -1.13 34.29
C GLN A 75 -16.81 -1.77 33.65
N LEU A 76 -16.80 -3.11 33.60
CA LEU A 76 -15.78 -3.87 32.89
C LEU A 76 -15.77 -3.54 31.40
N LEU A 77 -16.95 -3.41 30.78
CA LEU A 77 -17.08 -3.01 29.39
C LEU A 77 -16.52 -1.61 29.15
N ALA A 78 -16.80 -0.64 30.03
CA ALA A 78 -16.25 0.71 29.93
C ALA A 78 -14.70 0.68 29.95
N ALA A 79 -14.11 -0.05 30.89
CA ALA A 79 -12.65 -0.19 31.00
C ALA A 79 -12.05 -0.90 29.76
N ARG A 80 -12.66 -1.99 29.28
CA ARG A 80 -12.22 -2.67 28.05
C ARG A 80 -12.35 -1.81 26.81
N MET A 81 -13.40 -1.01 26.70
CA MET A 81 -13.54 -0.04 25.60
C MET A 81 -12.47 1.05 25.67
N MET A 82 -12.09 1.50 26.86
CA MET A 82 -10.98 2.46 27.03
C MET A 82 -9.64 1.82 26.67
N GLU A 83 -9.34 0.62 27.17
CA GLU A 83 -8.13 -0.13 26.83
C GLU A 83 -8.03 -0.39 25.31
N GLN A 84 -9.09 -0.85 24.67
CA GLN A 84 -9.08 -1.05 23.22
C GLN A 84 -8.92 0.27 22.45
N ASN A 85 -9.36 1.42 23.00
CA ASN A 85 -9.06 2.73 22.44
C ASN A 85 -7.60 3.14 22.66
N LEU A 86 -6.98 2.76 23.78
CA LEU A 86 -5.56 2.96 24.05
C LEU A 86 -4.72 2.23 22.99
N ASP A 87 -5.04 0.96 22.75
CA ASP A 87 -4.36 0.06 21.81
C ASP A 87 -4.33 0.64 20.38
N ILE A 88 -5.48 1.09 19.87
CA ILE A 88 -5.59 1.71 18.53
C ILE A 88 -5.20 3.19 18.48
N GLY A 89 -4.60 3.74 19.55
CA GLY A 89 -4.16 5.13 19.64
C GLY A 89 -5.30 6.17 19.64
N ALA A 90 -6.52 5.80 20.00
CA ALA A 90 -7.69 6.68 20.05
C ALA A 90 -7.92 7.27 21.46
N LEU A 91 -7.02 8.12 21.92
CA LEU A 91 -6.94 8.56 23.32
C LEU A 91 -7.99 9.60 23.77
N SER A 92 -8.84 10.10 22.88
CA SER A 92 -9.77 11.19 23.22
C SER A 92 -11.16 10.71 23.63
N ARG A 93 -11.78 11.41 24.58
CA ARG A 93 -13.16 11.14 25.03
C ARG A 93 -14.17 11.18 23.89
N LYS A 94 -14.03 12.11 22.95
CA LYS A 94 -14.86 12.19 21.73
C LYS A 94 -14.82 10.89 20.93
N ARG A 95 -13.65 10.25 20.80
CA ARG A 95 -13.49 8.97 20.07
C ARG A 95 -14.09 7.80 20.83
N PHE A 96 -14.03 7.80 22.15
CA PHE A 96 -14.77 6.83 22.96
C PHE A 96 -16.29 6.96 22.72
N LEU A 97 -16.81 8.18 22.76
CA LEU A 97 -18.25 8.44 22.63
C LEU A 97 -18.80 8.21 21.22
N SER A 98 -17.93 8.11 20.20
CA SER A 98 -18.32 7.78 18.83
C SER A 98 -18.36 6.28 18.53
N ARG A 99 -17.98 5.42 19.48
CA ARG A 99 -18.06 3.95 19.32
C ARG A 99 -19.52 3.49 19.38
N ASP A 100 -19.78 2.36 18.74
CA ASP A 100 -21.08 1.70 18.71
C ASP A 100 -20.95 0.19 19.00
N LEU A 101 -22.08 -0.51 19.07
CA LEU A 101 -22.10 -1.96 19.29
C LEU A 101 -21.41 -2.74 18.17
N GLY A 102 -21.41 -2.22 16.94
CA GLY A 102 -20.69 -2.79 15.81
C GLY A 102 -19.18 -2.77 16.04
N TRP A 103 -18.66 -1.66 16.57
CA TRP A 103 -17.27 -1.51 16.97
C TRP A 103 -16.91 -2.49 18.10
N CYS A 104 -17.74 -2.60 19.15
CA CYS A 104 -17.52 -3.59 20.21
C CYS A 104 -17.40 -5.02 19.64
N LYS A 105 -18.32 -5.39 18.73
CA LYS A 105 -18.29 -6.70 18.06
C LYS A 105 -17.04 -6.90 17.20
N LYS A 106 -16.59 -5.86 16.47
CA LYS A 106 -15.37 -5.91 15.63
C LYS A 106 -14.14 -6.31 16.45
N TYR A 107 -14.01 -5.74 17.66
CA TYR A 107 -12.87 -5.98 18.55
C TYR A 107 -13.12 -7.11 19.57
N GLY A 108 -14.16 -7.92 19.38
CA GLY A 108 -14.46 -9.05 20.27
C GLY A 108 -14.87 -8.66 21.70
N LEU A 109 -15.33 -7.42 21.90
CA LEU A 109 -15.86 -6.94 23.17
C LEU A 109 -17.30 -7.43 23.34
N ASP A 110 -17.52 -8.31 24.32
CA ASP A 110 -18.85 -8.81 24.67
C ASP A 110 -19.69 -7.68 25.27
N ALA A 111 -20.57 -7.09 24.44
CA ALA A 111 -21.35 -5.91 24.76
C ALA A 111 -22.80 -6.09 24.34
N ASP A 112 -23.70 -6.21 25.31
CA ASP A 112 -25.13 -6.04 25.07
C ASP A 112 -25.53 -4.56 25.09
N ALA A 113 -26.69 -4.25 24.51
CA ALA A 113 -27.17 -2.88 24.35
C ALA A 113 -27.39 -2.14 25.69
N ALA A 114 -27.75 -2.85 26.77
CA ALA A 114 -28.02 -2.24 28.06
C ALA A 114 -26.72 -1.84 28.76
N ASN A 115 -25.76 -2.76 28.82
CA ASN A 115 -24.45 -2.51 29.41
C ASN A 115 -23.67 -1.47 28.60
N PHE A 116 -23.72 -1.51 27.26
CA PHE A 116 -23.11 -0.50 26.41
C PHE A 116 -23.67 0.91 26.68
N LYS A 117 -25.00 1.04 26.80
CA LYS A 117 -25.63 2.34 27.08
C LYS A 117 -25.20 2.89 28.45
N LYS A 118 -25.08 2.04 29.47
CA LYS A 118 -24.58 2.43 30.80
C LYS A 118 -23.12 2.88 30.75
N ALA A 119 -22.25 2.10 30.12
CA ALA A 119 -20.83 2.41 29.95
C ALA A 119 -20.63 3.76 29.24
N ARG A 120 -21.33 3.97 28.13
CA ARG A 120 -21.28 5.23 27.36
C ARG A 120 -21.80 6.41 28.18
N HIS A 121 -22.95 6.24 28.84
CA HIS A 121 -23.55 7.30 29.64
C HIS A 121 -22.66 7.72 30.82
N PHE A 122 -21.97 6.76 31.45
CA PHE A 122 -21.00 7.04 32.51
C PHE A 122 -19.85 7.93 32.00
N VAL A 123 -19.19 7.54 30.90
CA VAL A 123 -18.08 8.33 30.33
C VAL A 123 -18.55 9.70 29.82
N GLU A 124 -19.77 9.77 29.29
CA GLU A 124 -20.37 11.01 28.82
C GLU A 124 -20.65 11.99 29.96
N THR A 125 -21.18 11.52 31.10
CA THR A 125 -21.67 12.39 32.17
C THR A 125 -20.71 12.59 33.34
N ARG A 126 -19.82 11.63 33.61
CA ARG A 126 -18.96 11.62 34.80
C ARG A 126 -17.52 12.04 34.53
N LEU A 127 -17.06 11.97 33.28
CA LEU A 127 -15.68 12.32 32.92
C LEU A 127 -15.65 13.56 32.04
N THR A 128 -14.85 14.55 32.45
CA THR A 128 -14.46 15.66 31.58
C THR A 128 -13.39 15.22 30.57
N ASP A 129 -13.20 15.99 29.49
CA ASP A 129 -12.17 15.68 28.49
C ASP A 129 -10.76 15.65 29.10
N ALA A 130 -10.47 16.55 30.05
CA ALA A 130 -9.18 16.59 30.75
C ALA A 130 -8.97 15.36 31.65
N GLN A 131 -9.98 14.96 32.44
CA GLN A 131 -9.91 13.78 33.30
C GLN A 131 -9.75 12.50 32.48
N TYR A 132 -10.52 12.36 31.39
CA TYR A 132 -10.39 11.21 30.50
C TYR A 132 -9.00 11.16 29.87
N GLY A 133 -8.50 12.29 29.35
CA GLY A 133 -7.15 12.37 28.76
C GLY A 133 -6.05 11.98 29.75
N GLN A 134 -6.14 12.47 31.00
CA GLN A 134 -5.18 12.11 32.05
C GLN A 134 -5.23 10.62 32.41
N LEU A 135 -6.43 10.05 32.54
CA LEU A 135 -6.61 8.62 32.82
C LEU A 135 -6.02 7.74 31.71
N MET A 136 -6.29 8.12 30.44
CA MET A 136 -5.72 7.41 29.29
C MET A 136 -4.20 7.55 29.20
N GLN A 137 -3.66 8.71 29.56
CA GLN A 137 -2.21 8.90 29.62
C GLN A 137 -1.56 8.04 30.71
N GLN A 138 -2.16 7.96 31.90
CA GLN A 138 -1.68 7.07 32.97
C GLN A 138 -1.72 5.61 32.56
N ALA A 139 -2.80 5.18 31.89
CA ALA A 139 -2.89 3.84 31.33
C ALA A 139 -1.83 3.58 30.24
N PHE A 140 -1.53 4.59 29.41
CA PHE A 140 -0.45 4.53 28.41
C PHE A 140 0.92 4.37 29.07
N ASP A 141 1.23 5.19 30.06
CA ASP A 141 2.51 5.17 30.77
C ASP A 141 2.72 3.84 31.50
N LEU A 142 1.66 3.33 32.14
CA LEU A 142 1.64 2.00 32.77
C LEU A 142 1.98 0.90 31.77
N LEU A 143 1.33 0.92 30.59
CA LEU A 143 1.52 -0.08 29.56
C LEU A 143 2.93 -0.02 28.96
N ARG A 144 3.46 1.18 28.68
CA ARG A 144 4.67 1.36 27.86
C ARG A 144 5.96 1.54 28.65
N THR A 145 5.86 1.97 29.91
CA THR A 145 7.02 2.35 30.73
C THR A 145 7.11 1.52 32.00
N ASP A 146 6.01 1.32 32.71
CA ASP A 146 6.06 0.73 34.06
C ASP A 146 5.98 -0.80 34.04
N LEU A 147 5.35 -1.39 33.02
CA LEU A 147 5.19 -2.84 32.90
C LEU A 147 6.43 -3.50 32.29
N GLN A 148 7.35 -3.96 33.15
CA GLN A 148 8.61 -4.60 32.75
C GLN A 148 8.56 -6.13 32.87
N TYR A 149 9.21 -6.84 31.96
CA TYR A 149 9.23 -8.31 31.97
C TYR A 149 9.83 -8.90 33.26
N GLU A 150 10.84 -8.26 33.82
CA GLU A 150 11.52 -8.70 35.05
C GLU A 150 10.60 -8.71 36.28
N SER A 151 9.55 -7.88 36.26
CA SER A 151 8.59 -7.79 37.35
C SER A 151 7.56 -8.94 37.36
N LEU A 152 7.45 -9.69 36.25
CA LEU A 152 6.46 -10.75 36.10
C LEU A 152 6.86 -12.05 36.80
N THR A 153 5.85 -12.76 37.31
CA THR A 153 6.00 -14.10 37.91
C THR A 153 4.92 -15.07 37.43
N GLY A 154 5.17 -16.38 37.58
CA GLY A 154 4.18 -17.42 37.31
C GLY A 154 3.61 -17.42 35.90
N LYS A 155 2.28 -17.35 35.80
CA LYS A 155 1.54 -17.45 34.52
C LYS A 155 1.80 -16.27 33.58
N ASP A 156 1.99 -15.08 34.13
CA ASP A 156 2.16 -13.87 33.33
C ASP A 156 3.52 -13.87 32.63
N LYS A 157 4.57 -14.34 33.32
CA LYS A 157 5.90 -14.52 32.73
C LYS A 157 5.87 -15.55 31.59
N ALA A 158 5.15 -16.66 31.78
CA ALA A 158 4.99 -17.67 30.73
C ALA A 158 4.20 -17.14 29.51
N ALA A 159 3.20 -16.28 29.72
CA ALA A 159 2.47 -15.61 28.65
C ALA A 159 3.38 -14.64 27.88
N ALA A 160 4.18 -13.83 28.58
CA ALA A 160 5.16 -12.94 27.99
C ALA A 160 6.23 -13.69 27.20
N ASP A 161 6.74 -14.82 27.70
CA ASP A 161 7.70 -15.67 26.98
C ASP A 161 7.11 -16.22 25.67
N LYS A 162 5.84 -16.63 25.70
CA LYS A 162 5.12 -17.09 24.50
C LYS A 162 4.91 -15.97 23.49
N ALA A 163 4.60 -14.76 23.96
CA ALA A 163 4.48 -13.58 23.10
C ALA A 163 5.83 -13.19 22.48
N ALA A 164 6.90 -13.20 23.28
CA ALA A 164 8.26 -12.95 22.82
C ALA A 164 8.71 -13.98 21.75
N TRP A 165 8.28 -15.25 21.88
CA TRP A 165 8.47 -16.25 20.82
C TRP A 165 7.78 -15.85 19.51
N LYS A 166 6.54 -15.37 19.57
CA LYS A 166 5.82 -14.91 18.37
C LYS A 166 6.51 -13.72 17.70
N ILE A 167 6.98 -12.74 18.49
CA ILE A 167 7.77 -11.60 18.00
C ILE A 167 9.01 -12.09 17.26
N LYS A 168 9.77 -13.00 17.88
CA LYS A 168 10.99 -13.55 17.31
C LYS A 168 10.73 -14.27 15.98
N VAL A 169 9.66 -15.05 15.89
CA VAL A 169 9.24 -15.69 14.64
C VAL A 169 8.89 -14.65 13.59
N ALA A 170 8.15 -13.61 13.95
CA ALA A 170 7.75 -12.55 13.02
C ALA A 170 8.96 -11.77 12.49
N ILE A 171 9.98 -11.50 13.32
CA ILE A 171 11.25 -10.89 12.91
C ILE A 171 12.06 -11.84 12.01
N ALA A 172 12.17 -13.13 12.36
CA ALA A 172 12.84 -14.12 11.51
C ALA A 172 12.16 -14.21 10.13
N MET A 173 10.82 -14.23 10.12
CA MET A 173 10.01 -14.18 8.91
C MET A 173 10.26 -12.89 8.11
N ALA A 174 10.34 -11.72 8.76
CA ALA A 174 10.66 -10.46 8.08
C ALA A 174 12.00 -10.50 7.38
N VAL A 175 13.04 -11.00 8.05
CA VAL A 175 14.36 -11.17 7.43
C VAL A 175 14.29 -12.14 6.25
N PHE A 176 13.59 -13.27 6.40
CA PHE A 176 13.37 -14.23 5.31
C PHE A 176 12.68 -13.58 4.10
N VAL A 177 11.56 -12.89 4.33
CA VAL A 177 10.72 -12.26 3.28
C VAL A 177 11.48 -11.15 2.57
N VAL A 178 12.09 -10.23 3.33
CA VAL A 178 12.85 -9.09 2.77
C VAL A 178 14.02 -9.60 1.92
N LEU A 179 14.77 -10.60 2.39
CA LEU A 179 15.87 -11.18 1.62
C LEU A 179 15.36 -11.93 0.38
N CYS A 180 14.27 -12.68 0.48
CA CYS A 180 13.69 -13.35 -0.69
C CYS A 180 13.21 -12.35 -1.74
N PHE A 181 12.59 -11.24 -1.34
CA PHE A 181 12.17 -10.19 -2.27
C PHE A 181 13.32 -9.39 -2.86
N PHE A 182 14.35 -9.10 -2.08
CA PHE A 182 15.54 -8.39 -2.57
C PHE A 182 16.37 -9.25 -3.53
N THR A 183 16.52 -10.54 -3.24
CA THR A 183 17.34 -11.45 -4.06
C THR A 183 16.57 -12.09 -5.21
N GLU A 184 15.23 -12.09 -5.17
CA GLU A 184 14.35 -12.84 -6.07
C GLU A 184 14.79 -14.32 -6.24
N CYS A 185 15.30 -14.93 -5.17
CA CYS A 185 15.86 -16.30 -5.22
C CYS A 185 14.78 -17.38 -5.44
N ILE A 186 13.52 -17.06 -5.17
CA ILE A 186 12.35 -17.87 -5.51
C ILE A 186 11.29 -16.97 -6.15
N PRO A 187 10.34 -17.53 -6.93
CA PRO A 187 9.21 -16.77 -7.43
C PRO A 187 8.48 -16.03 -6.31
N LEU A 188 8.17 -14.75 -6.52
CA LEU A 188 7.55 -13.87 -5.51
C LEU A 188 6.27 -14.47 -4.88
N PRO A 189 5.35 -15.13 -5.63
CA PRO A 189 4.19 -15.79 -5.04
C PRO A 189 4.57 -16.95 -4.11
N GLY A 190 5.71 -17.61 -4.36
CA GLY A 190 6.25 -18.65 -3.49
C GLY A 190 6.59 -18.12 -2.10
N VAL A 191 7.16 -16.91 -2.02
CA VAL A 191 7.43 -16.22 -0.75
C VAL A 191 6.14 -16.03 0.05
N ALA A 192 5.04 -15.63 -0.62
CA ALA A 192 3.74 -15.46 0.01
C ALA A 192 3.19 -16.76 0.63
N PHE A 193 3.41 -17.91 0.00
CA PHE A 193 3.05 -19.20 0.59
C PHE A 193 3.99 -19.59 1.74
N CYS A 194 5.29 -19.31 1.62
CA CYS A 194 6.23 -19.52 2.72
C CYS A 194 5.83 -18.77 3.99
N ILE A 195 5.31 -17.54 3.88
CA ILE A 195 4.77 -16.78 5.02
C ILE A 195 3.71 -17.61 5.76
N GLY A 196 2.65 -18.05 5.07
CA GLY A 196 1.59 -18.84 5.70
C GLY A 196 2.10 -20.15 6.31
N LEU A 197 3.01 -20.85 5.63
CA LEU A 197 3.61 -22.08 6.14
C LEU A 197 4.44 -21.84 7.40
N ILE A 198 5.31 -20.83 7.39
CA ILE A 198 6.13 -20.44 8.55
C ILE A 198 5.23 -20.21 9.75
N LEU A 199 4.15 -19.43 9.60
CA LEU A 199 3.27 -19.07 10.71
C LEU A 199 2.52 -20.26 11.32
N VAL A 200 2.10 -21.21 10.49
CA VAL A 200 1.44 -22.44 10.97
C VAL A 200 2.44 -23.39 11.63
N PHE A 201 3.59 -23.64 11.01
CA PHE A 201 4.60 -24.56 11.55
C PHE A 201 5.24 -24.07 12.86
N THR A 202 5.31 -22.75 13.06
CA THR A 202 5.82 -22.13 14.29
C THR A 202 4.75 -21.93 15.37
N GLY A 203 3.49 -22.21 15.06
CA GLY A 203 2.36 -22.08 15.99
C GLY A 203 1.95 -20.63 16.29
N VAL A 204 2.32 -19.67 15.43
CA VAL A 204 1.88 -18.27 15.56
C VAL A 204 0.39 -18.15 15.25
N VAL A 205 -0.06 -18.85 14.21
CA VAL A 205 -1.47 -18.92 13.78
C VAL A 205 -1.91 -20.37 13.57
N THR A 206 -3.20 -20.60 13.66
CA THR A 206 -3.84 -21.88 13.37
C THR A 206 -4.08 -22.07 11.86
N ARG A 207 -4.34 -23.32 11.45
CA ARG A 207 -4.72 -23.66 10.06
C ARG A 207 -5.98 -22.95 9.57
N LYS A 208 -6.88 -22.55 10.48
CA LYS A 208 -8.11 -21.82 10.12
C LYS A 208 -7.82 -20.34 9.94
N GLU A 209 -7.07 -19.76 10.86
CA GLU A 209 -6.67 -18.35 10.82
C GLU A 209 -5.87 -18.05 9.54
N VAL A 210 -4.84 -18.85 9.23
CA VAL A 210 -4.02 -18.60 8.02
C VAL A 210 -4.87 -18.54 6.75
N ALA A 211 -5.87 -19.42 6.61
CA ALA A 211 -6.74 -19.46 5.44
C ALA A 211 -7.64 -18.23 5.36
N MET A 212 -8.14 -17.73 6.50
CA MET A 212 -8.92 -16.49 6.55
C MET A 212 -8.06 -15.27 6.22
N LEU A 213 -6.80 -15.25 6.65
CA LEU A 213 -5.90 -14.14 6.36
C LEU A 213 -5.56 -14.00 4.87
N TYR A 214 -5.50 -15.10 4.11
CA TYR A 214 -5.30 -15.06 2.65
C TYR A 214 -6.47 -14.43 1.88
N TRP A 215 -7.66 -14.36 2.47
CA TRP A 215 -8.90 -13.94 1.80
C TRP A 215 -9.47 -12.63 2.36
N ASP A 216 -8.58 -11.68 2.66
CA ASP A 216 -8.95 -10.32 3.05
C ASP A 216 -9.68 -9.53 1.93
N ASP A 217 -10.49 -8.53 2.28
CA ASP A 217 -11.20 -7.67 1.29
C ASP A 217 -10.21 -6.97 0.34
N ALA A 218 -9.02 -6.61 0.83
CA ALA A 218 -7.97 -6.05 -0.01
C ALA A 218 -7.49 -7.02 -1.09
N VAL A 219 -7.40 -8.32 -0.77
CA VAL A 219 -7.04 -9.37 -1.76
C VAL A 219 -8.14 -9.50 -2.80
N TRP A 220 -9.41 -9.45 -2.39
CA TRP A 220 -10.55 -9.44 -3.31
C TRP A 220 -10.54 -8.21 -4.22
N PHE A 221 -10.20 -7.04 -3.68
CA PHE A 221 -10.08 -5.82 -4.46
C PHE A 221 -9.00 -5.92 -5.53
N ILE A 222 -7.82 -6.41 -5.16
CA ILE A 222 -6.70 -6.61 -6.07
C ILE A 222 -7.07 -7.62 -7.17
N MET A 223 -7.71 -8.74 -6.79
CA MET A 223 -8.15 -9.73 -7.76
C MET A 223 -9.14 -9.13 -8.76
N GLY A 224 -10.19 -8.45 -8.26
CA GLY A 224 -11.16 -7.77 -9.11
C GLY A 224 -10.54 -6.67 -9.96
N SER A 225 -9.51 -5.97 -9.44
CA SER A 225 -8.84 -4.91 -10.18
C SER A 225 -8.05 -5.41 -11.38
N LEU A 226 -7.33 -6.53 -11.21
CA LEU A 226 -6.64 -7.20 -12.30
C LEU A 226 -7.63 -7.81 -13.31
N MET A 227 -8.78 -8.32 -12.85
CA MET A 227 -9.82 -8.85 -13.73
C MET A 227 -10.43 -7.78 -14.64
N PHE A 228 -10.78 -6.59 -14.14
CA PHE A 228 -11.26 -5.55 -15.05
C PHE A 228 -10.16 -5.01 -15.95
N ALA A 229 -8.91 -4.90 -15.47
CA ALA A 229 -7.78 -4.51 -16.30
C ALA A 229 -7.60 -5.49 -17.47
N ALA A 230 -7.70 -6.79 -17.22
CA ALA A 230 -7.70 -7.82 -18.25
C ALA A 230 -8.86 -7.67 -19.26
N ALA A 231 -10.04 -7.25 -18.79
CA ALA A 231 -11.19 -6.96 -19.67
C ALA A 231 -10.94 -5.74 -20.58
N PHE A 232 -10.31 -4.68 -20.06
CA PHE A 232 -9.92 -3.51 -20.85
C PHE A 232 -8.93 -3.88 -21.96
N VAL A 233 -7.87 -4.61 -21.60
CA VAL A 233 -6.86 -5.08 -22.56
C VAL A 233 -7.47 -6.04 -23.59
N LYS A 234 -8.42 -6.90 -23.19
CA LYS A 234 -9.13 -7.80 -24.12
C LYS A 234 -10.00 -7.04 -25.13
N THR A 235 -10.68 -6.00 -24.68
CA THR A 235 -11.60 -5.23 -25.53
C THR A 235 -10.92 -4.17 -26.37
N GLY A 236 -9.69 -3.76 -26.03
CA GLY A 236 -8.97 -2.70 -26.72
C GLY A 236 -9.50 -1.30 -26.39
N VAL A 237 -10.23 -1.15 -25.28
CA VAL A 237 -10.70 0.16 -24.78
C VAL A 237 -9.52 1.05 -24.43
N ASP A 238 -8.54 0.47 -23.75
CA ASP A 238 -7.24 1.06 -23.42
C ASP A 238 -6.54 1.65 -24.66
N LYS A 239 -6.46 0.88 -25.76
CA LYS A 239 -5.91 1.35 -27.05
C LYS A 239 -6.73 2.50 -27.63
N ARG A 240 -8.05 2.43 -27.61
CA ARG A 240 -8.90 3.52 -28.12
C ARG A 240 -8.71 4.82 -27.35
N VAL A 241 -8.66 4.76 -26.02
CA VAL A 241 -8.44 5.94 -25.16
C VAL A 241 -7.12 6.60 -25.51
N CYS A 242 -6.06 5.80 -25.64
CA CYS A 242 -4.74 6.26 -26.08
C CYS A 242 -4.78 6.99 -27.44
N LEU A 243 -5.44 6.40 -28.43
CA LEU A 243 -5.46 6.89 -29.81
C LEU A 243 -6.34 8.13 -30.03
N MET A 244 -7.48 8.23 -29.33
CA MET A 244 -8.34 9.43 -29.39
C MET A 244 -7.57 10.70 -28.98
N MET A 245 -6.60 10.55 -28.10
CA MET A 245 -5.82 11.68 -27.61
C MET A 245 -4.70 12.10 -28.56
N PHE A 246 -4.04 11.15 -29.24
CA PHE A 246 -3.07 11.46 -30.30
C PHE A 246 -3.70 12.20 -31.49
N ARG A 247 -4.98 11.92 -31.81
CA ARG A 247 -5.70 12.65 -32.87
C ARG A 247 -5.87 14.15 -32.59
N LYS A 248 -5.89 14.60 -31.33
CA LYS A 248 -6.08 16.02 -30.97
C LYS A 248 -4.81 16.89 -31.12
N LEU A 249 -3.68 16.30 -31.49
CA LEU A 249 -2.44 17.04 -31.74
C LEU A 249 -2.45 17.71 -33.12
N ALA A 250 -2.52 19.04 -33.15
CA ALA A 250 -2.42 19.84 -34.37
C ALA A 250 -0.97 19.96 -34.90
N LYS A 251 0.04 19.95 -34.02
CA LYS A 251 1.47 20.00 -34.36
C LYS A 251 2.27 18.99 -33.52
N PRO A 252 2.64 17.82 -34.07
CA PRO A 252 3.29 16.77 -33.29
C PRO A 252 4.78 17.06 -33.09
N ASN A 253 5.11 17.80 -32.03
CA ASN A 253 6.48 18.01 -31.55
C ASN A 253 6.80 17.01 -30.43
N VAL A 254 8.06 16.59 -30.31
CA VAL A 254 8.55 15.71 -29.23
C VAL A 254 8.15 16.21 -27.83
N LYS A 255 8.26 17.51 -27.56
CA LYS A 255 7.89 18.09 -26.25
C LYS A 255 6.41 17.90 -25.92
N TRP A 256 5.54 18.11 -26.91
CA TRP A 256 4.10 17.97 -26.76
C TRP A 256 3.67 16.50 -26.63
N ILE A 257 4.29 15.61 -27.41
CA ILE A 257 4.00 14.17 -27.34
C ILE A 257 4.43 13.59 -26.00
N THR A 258 5.61 13.94 -25.50
CA THR A 258 6.04 13.51 -24.16
C THR A 258 5.19 14.11 -23.06
N LEU A 259 4.70 15.34 -23.17
CA LEU A 259 3.74 15.90 -22.21
C LEU A 259 2.43 15.10 -22.20
N ILE A 260 1.95 14.72 -23.38
CA ILE A 260 0.75 13.91 -23.54
C ILE A 260 0.93 12.53 -22.92
N PHE A 261 2.13 11.92 -23.02
CA PHE A 261 2.40 10.67 -22.30
C PHE A 261 2.14 10.86 -20.80
N PHE A 262 2.65 11.92 -20.17
CA PHE A 262 2.40 12.15 -18.74
C PHE A 262 0.94 12.45 -18.42
N ILE A 263 0.28 13.33 -19.18
CA ILE A 263 -1.12 13.72 -18.96
C ILE A 263 -2.07 12.53 -19.12
N ILE A 264 -1.71 11.52 -19.92
CA ILE A 264 -2.52 10.32 -20.12
C ILE A 264 -2.14 9.23 -19.14
N ILE A 265 -0.88 8.82 -19.18
CA ILE A 265 -0.42 7.60 -18.54
C ILE A 265 -0.49 7.77 -17.03
N ALA A 266 -0.13 8.93 -16.47
CA ALA A 266 -0.11 9.09 -15.01
C ALA A 266 -1.52 9.03 -14.39
N PRO A 267 -2.54 9.77 -14.87
CA PRO A 267 -3.90 9.59 -14.36
C PRO A 267 -4.47 8.20 -14.62
N LEU A 268 -4.20 7.59 -15.78
CA LEU A 268 -4.65 6.23 -16.06
C LEU A 268 -3.98 5.21 -15.13
N ALA A 269 -2.71 5.40 -14.76
CA ALA A 269 -1.97 4.53 -13.85
C ALA A 269 -2.52 4.56 -12.42
N SER A 270 -3.31 5.58 -12.05
CA SER A 270 -4.07 5.57 -10.79
C SER A 270 -5.21 4.54 -10.81
N PHE A 271 -5.72 4.17 -11.99
CA PHE A 271 -6.90 3.30 -12.11
C PHE A 271 -6.61 1.95 -12.76
N ILE A 272 -5.59 1.89 -13.60
CA ILE A 272 -5.17 0.72 -14.34
C ILE A 272 -3.77 0.37 -13.88
N SER A 273 -3.44 -0.92 -13.83
CA SER A 273 -2.12 -1.33 -13.41
C SER A 273 -1.01 -0.76 -14.31
N ASP A 274 -0.01 -0.18 -13.66
CA ASP A 274 1.16 0.48 -14.23
C ASP A 274 1.90 -0.39 -15.27
N HIS A 275 2.09 -1.68 -15.00
CA HIS A 275 2.75 -2.61 -15.92
C HIS A 275 1.96 -2.84 -17.21
N ALA A 276 0.63 -2.87 -17.13
CA ALA A 276 -0.24 -3.01 -18.30
C ALA A 276 -0.16 -1.77 -19.19
N LEU A 277 -0.14 -0.58 -18.58
CA LEU A 277 0.04 0.68 -19.31
C LEU A 277 1.42 0.75 -19.95
N ALA A 278 2.49 0.42 -19.23
CA ALA A 278 3.83 0.42 -19.80
C ALA A 278 3.93 -0.52 -21.01
N ALA A 279 3.39 -1.74 -20.92
CA ALA A 279 3.38 -2.71 -22.02
C ALA A 279 2.56 -2.22 -23.23
N MET A 280 1.49 -1.45 -23.00
CA MET A 280 0.65 -0.89 -24.06
C MET A 280 1.31 0.29 -24.76
N PHE A 281 1.89 1.21 -24.00
CA PHE A 281 2.49 2.43 -24.55
C PHE A 281 3.88 2.19 -25.14
N LEU A 282 4.58 1.14 -24.72
CA LEU A 282 5.91 0.83 -25.23
C LEU A 282 5.95 0.65 -26.77
N PRO A 283 5.12 -0.20 -27.41
CA PRO A 283 5.07 -0.30 -28.87
C PRO A 283 4.81 1.05 -29.56
N ILE A 284 4.01 1.92 -28.95
CA ILE A 284 3.70 3.25 -29.48
C ILE A 284 4.95 4.14 -29.40
N GLY A 285 5.66 4.13 -28.28
CA GLY A 285 6.94 4.81 -28.14
C GLY A 285 7.96 4.34 -29.19
N ILE A 286 8.01 3.03 -29.45
CA ILE A 286 8.91 2.43 -30.45
C ILE A 286 8.51 2.87 -31.86
N LEU A 287 7.22 2.82 -32.19
CA LEU A 287 6.71 3.23 -33.50
C LEU A 287 6.98 4.73 -33.74
N LEU A 288 6.74 5.57 -32.73
CA LEU A 288 7.02 7.01 -32.80
C LEU A 288 8.51 7.28 -33.03
N TYR A 289 9.39 6.53 -32.37
CA TYR A 289 10.83 6.61 -32.61
C TYR A 289 11.20 6.16 -34.04
N GLN A 290 10.85 4.93 -34.41
CA GLN A 290 11.27 4.33 -35.69
C GLN A 290 10.77 5.11 -36.90
N ASN A 291 9.54 5.61 -36.86
CA ASN A 291 8.94 6.38 -37.96
C ASN A 291 9.32 7.87 -37.95
N SER A 292 10.10 8.32 -36.96
CA SER A 292 10.64 9.68 -36.93
C SER A 292 12.04 9.80 -37.53
N LEU A 293 12.74 8.68 -37.69
CA LEU A 293 14.07 8.62 -38.29
C LEU A 293 14.00 9.04 -39.76
N THR A 294 15.03 9.73 -40.22
CA THR A 294 15.15 10.24 -41.61
C THR A 294 16.44 9.75 -42.24
N SER A 295 16.61 9.96 -43.54
CA SER A 295 17.89 9.68 -44.21
C SER A 295 19.06 10.51 -43.66
N GLU A 296 18.77 11.71 -43.14
CA GLU A 296 19.77 12.60 -42.52
C GLU A 296 20.07 12.21 -41.07
N VAL A 297 19.07 11.73 -40.34
CA VAL A 297 19.20 11.24 -38.95
C VAL A 297 18.72 9.80 -38.89
N SER A 298 19.64 8.88 -39.20
CA SER A 298 19.39 7.44 -39.20
C SER A 298 19.29 6.84 -37.80
N GLU A 299 19.78 7.55 -36.78
CA GLU A 299 19.69 7.15 -35.37
C GLU A 299 19.64 8.37 -34.45
N ASP A 300 18.69 8.38 -33.50
CA ASP A 300 18.55 9.41 -32.47
C ASP A 300 18.31 8.76 -31.10
N THR A 301 19.39 8.29 -30.47
CA THR A 301 19.32 7.55 -29.20
C THR A 301 18.71 8.38 -28.06
N GLU A 302 18.91 9.70 -28.05
CA GLU A 302 18.32 10.58 -27.03
C GLU A 302 16.80 10.68 -27.19
N LEU A 303 16.27 10.68 -28.43
CA LEU A 303 14.83 10.60 -28.67
C LEU A 303 14.25 9.26 -28.20
N ALA A 304 14.90 8.15 -28.53
CA ALA A 304 14.45 6.82 -28.08
C ALA A 304 14.41 6.76 -26.54
N LYS A 305 15.50 7.17 -25.87
CA LYS A 305 15.59 7.23 -24.41
C LYS A 305 14.49 8.08 -23.79
N MET A 306 14.26 9.27 -24.34
CA MET A 306 13.23 10.19 -23.89
C MET A 306 11.82 9.60 -23.95
N LEU A 307 11.47 8.93 -25.05
CA LEU A 307 10.15 8.31 -25.23
C LEU A 307 9.96 7.12 -24.28
N MET A 308 10.95 6.22 -24.17
CA MET A 308 10.85 5.02 -23.35
C MET A 308 10.82 5.35 -21.85
N ILE A 309 11.75 6.19 -21.36
CA ILE A 309 11.77 6.61 -19.95
C ILE A 309 10.55 7.45 -19.60
N GLY A 310 10.07 8.30 -20.53
CA GLY A 310 8.85 9.07 -20.32
C GLY A 310 7.64 8.18 -20.00
N ILE A 311 7.48 7.06 -20.70
CA ILE A 311 6.40 6.09 -20.45
C ILE A 311 6.53 5.48 -19.05
N ALA A 312 7.71 4.98 -18.67
CA ALA A 312 7.91 4.35 -17.37
C ALA A 312 7.74 5.34 -16.20
N MET A 313 8.30 6.54 -16.33
CA MET A 313 8.16 7.58 -15.32
C MET A 313 6.70 8.00 -15.14
N ALA A 314 5.94 8.14 -16.25
CA ALA A 314 4.53 8.47 -16.18
C ALA A 314 3.71 7.38 -15.46
N CYS A 315 4.04 6.10 -15.67
CA CYS A 315 3.42 4.99 -14.93
C CYS A 315 3.72 5.08 -13.42
N ASN A 316 4.99 5.27 -13.06
CA ASN A 316 5.43 5.27 -11.65
C ASN A 316 4.85 6.46 -10.86
N ILE A 317 4.82 7.68 -11.43
CA ILE A 317 4.25 8.85 -10.75
C ILE A 317 2.73 8.76 -10.59
N GLY A 318 2.05 8.01 -11.46
CA GLY A 318 0.60 7.94 -11.52
C GLY A 318 -0.04 6.95 -10.55
N GLY A 319 0.65 5.84 -10.27
CA GLY A 319 0.08 4.77 -9.47
C GLY A 319 -0.34 5.11 -8.02
N PRO A 320 0.23 6.09 -7.28
CA PRO A 320 -0.28 6.42 -5.95
C PRO A 320 -1.62 7.18 -5.96
N GLY A 321 -2.08 7.67 -7.12
CA GLY A 321 -3.22 8.59 -7.20
C GLY A 321 -4.59 8.00 -6.82
N ALA A 322 -4.79 6.68 -6.90
CA ALA A 322 -6.01 6.02 -6.42
C ALA A 322 -5.72 4.61 -5.89
N PRO A 323 -6.58 4.03 -5.03
CA PRO A 323 -6.35 2.70 -4.45
C PRO A 323 -6.12 1.60 -5.50
N SER A 324 -6.79 1.67 -6.64
CA SER A 324 -6.64 0.70 -7.75
C SER A 324 -5.33 0.80 -8.52
N GLY A 325 -4.56 1.88 -8.36
CA GLY A 325 -3.36 2.14 -9.17
C GLY A 325 -2.17 1.23 -8.84
N GLY A 326 -2.15 0.70 -7.62
CA GLY A 326 -1.21 -0.31 -7.20
C GLY A 326 -1.54 -0.81 -5.80
N ALA A 327 -1.21 -2.08 -5.53
CA ALA A 327 -1.61 -2.71 -4.27
C ALA A 327 -0.98 -2.05 -3.03
N ARG A 328 0.16 -1.37 -3.17
CA ARG A 328 0.76 -0.58 -2.08
C ARG A 328 -0.23 0.37 -1.41
N ASN A 329 -1.14 0.96 -2.19
CA ASN A 329 -2.15 1.88 -1.67
C ASN A 329 -3.13 1.13 -0.76
N VAL A 330 -3.66 0.02 -1.26
CA VAL A 330 -4.63 -0.83 -0.55
C VAL A 330 -4.01 -1.46 0.68
N ILE A 331 -2.76 -1.94 0.58
CA ILE A 331 -2.00 -2.49 1.71
C ILE A 331 -1.92 -1.45 2.84
N MET A 332 -1.54 -0.21 2.53
CA MET A 332 -1.47 0.85 3.55
C MET A 332 -2.85 1.26 4.09
N MET A 333 -3.90 1.22 3.27
CA MET A 333 -5.28 1.42 3.73
C MET A 333 -5.71 0.33 4.71
N THR A 334 -5.42 -0.93 4.39
CA THR A 334 -5.72 -2.08 5.24
C THR A 334 -4.95 -2.01 6.54
N TYR A 335 -3.63 -1.75 6.51
CA TYR A 335 -2.84 -1.62 7.73
C TYR A 335 -3.33 -0.48 8.61
N LEU A 336 -3.62 0.69 8.05
CA LEU A 336 -4.13 1.80 8.85
C LEU A 336 -5.48 1.47 9.52
N ASN A 337 -6.37 0.74 8.84
CA ASN A 337 -7.65 0.30 9.40
C ASN A 337 -7.49 -0.83 10.43
N ASP A 338 -6.60 -1.78 10.18
CA ASP A 338 -6.40 -2.94 11.05
C ASP A 338 -5.71 -2.51 12.35
N MET A 339 -4.63 -1.73 12.24
CA MET A 339 -3.79 -1.31 13.37
C MET A 339 -4.41 -0.17 14.18
N PHE A 340 -5.03 0.82 13.53
CA PHE A 340 -5.51 2.05 14.20
C PHE A 340 -7.02 2.28 14.08
N GLY A 341 -7.76 1.37 13.43
CA GLY A 341 -9.20 1.55 13.18
C GLY A 341 -9.52 2.74 12.28
N LEU A 342 -8.53 3.25 11.54
CA LEU A 342 -8.64 4.43 10.70
C LEU A 342 -8.90 4.00 9.26
N ASP A 343 -10.17 3.98 8.91
CA ASP A 343 -10.61 3.60 7.58
C ASP A 343 -10.57 4.78 6.59
N ILE A 344 -9.81 4.65 5.50
CA ILE A 344 -9.79 5.59 4.37
C ILE A 344 -10.70 5.06 3.26
N GLY A 345 -11.69 5.85 2.85
CA GLY A 345 -12.54 5.48 1.70
C GLY A 345 -11.82 5.70 0.36
N TYR A 346 -12.27 5.02 -0.71
CA TYR A 346 -11.66 5.16 -2.04
C TYR A 346 -11.62 6.61 -2.52
N PHE A 347 -12.76 7.30 -2.48
CA PHE A 347 -12.84 8.70 -2.89
C PHE A 347 -11.94 9.61 -2.03
N GLN A 348 -11.90 9.34 -0.72
CA GLN A 348 -11.05 10.08 0.20
C GLN A 348 -9.58 9.95 -0.22
N TRP A 349 -9.08 8.73 -0.45
CA TRP A 349 -7.72 8.48 -0.93
C TRP A 349 -7.39 9.30 -2.18
N VAL A 350 -8.25 9.24 -3.21
CA VAL A 350 -8.06 9.99 -4.45
C VAL A 350 -7.89 11.47 -4.18
N THR A 351 -8.72 12.05 -3.31
CA THR A 351 -8.62 13.49 -3.02
C THR A 351 -7.34 13.89 -2.29
N TYR A 352 -6.72 13.00 -1.49
CA TYR A 352 -5.43 13.28 -0.84
C TYR A 352 -4.24 13.05 -1.76
N CYS A 353 -4.24 11.97 -2.54
CA CYS A 353 -3.08 11.52 -3.30
C CYS A 353 -3.04 11.99 -4.76
N MET A 354 -4.19 12.25 -5.41
CA MET A 354 -4.21 12.74 -6.79
C MET A 354 -3.51 14.10 -6.98
N PRO A 355 -3.58 15.07 -6.04
CA PRO A 355 -2.81 16.31 -6.16
C PRO A 355 -1.30 16.09 -6.32
N PHE A 356 -0.73 15.07 -5.68
CA PHE A 356 0.68 14.69 -5.88
C PHE A 356 0.94 14.35 -7.35
N VAL A 357 0.11 13.51 -7.95
CA VAL A 357 0.22 13.08 -9.35
C VAL A 357 0.13 14.30 -10.29
N ILE A 358 -0.85 15.18 -10.06
CA ILE A 358 -1.06 16.39 -10.88
C ILE A 358 0.17 17.30 -10.84
N VAL A 359 0.79 17.47 -9.67
CA VAL A 359 2.00 18.31 -9.52
C VAL A 359 3.23 17.63 -10.13
N MET A 360 3.36 16.31 -10.00
CA MET A 360 4.50 15.57 -10.54
C MET A 360 4.51 15.49 -12.07
N ILE A 361 3.34 15.49 -12.74
CA ILE A 361 3.24 15.48 -14.21
C ILE A 361 4.11 16.56 -14.89
N PRO A 362 3.91 17.87 -14.63
CA PRO A 362 4.71 18.92 -15.27
C PRO A 362 6.17 18.89 -14.81
N ILE A 363 6.45 18.56 -13.55
CA ILE A 363 7.81 18.51 -12.99
C ILE A 363 8.64 17.43 -13.69
N THR A 364 8.13 16.20 -13.73
CA THR A 364 8.84 15.07 -14.36
C THR A 364 8.97 15.29 -15.86
N TRP A 365 7.96 15.87 -16.51
CA TRP A 365 8.05 16.27 -17.92
C TRP A 365 9.16 17.31 -18.16
N LEU A 366 9.26 18.35 -17.34
CA LEU A 366 10.32 19.36 -17.45
C LEU A 366 11.72 18.75 -17.28
N ILE A 367 11.90 17.89 -16.27
CA ILE A 367 13.17 17.20 -16.02
C ILE A 367 13.54 16.30 -17.21
N LEU A 368 12.58 15.53 -17.73
CA LEU A 368 12.80 14.66 -18.89
C LEU A 368 13.28 15.47 -20.11
N ASN A 369 12.61 16.57 -20.41
CA ASN A 369 12.94 17.46 -21.54
C ASN A 369 14.23 18.25 -21.34
N TRP A 370 14.63 18.49 -20.08
CA TRP A 370 15.90 19.14 -19.77
C TRP A 370 17.08 18.17 -19.88
N ARG A 371 16.87 16.90 -19.51
CA ARG A 371 17.93 15.88 -19.46
C ARG A 371 18.22 15.23 -20.80
N PHE A 372 17.21 14.97 -21.63
CA PHE A 372 17.38 14.36 -22.95
C PHE A 372 17.28 15.42 -24.05
N LYS A 373 18.25 15.42 -24.97
CA LYS A 373 18.35 16.42 -26.05
C LYS A 373 18.31 15.74 -27.43
N PRO A 374 17.11 15.35 -27.92
CA PRO A 374 16.97 14.72 -29.22
C PRO A 374 17.35 15.68 -30.36
N ARG A 375 17.84 15.13 -31.47
CA ARG A 375 18.11 15.87 -32.72
C ARG A 375 16.84 16.07 -33.54
N ILE A 376 15.95 15.08 -33.51
CA ILE A 376 14.64 15.14 -34.16
C ILE A 376 13.66 15.85 -33.22
N HIS A 377 12.99 16.89 -33.73
CA HIS A 377 12.00 17.67 -32.96
C HIS A 377 10.56 17.51 -33.45
N SER A 378 10.38 17.06 -34.69
CA SER A 378 9.07 16.82 -35.30
C SER A 378 8.79 15.32 -35.38
N LEU A 379 7.66 14.89 -34.84
CA LEU A 379 7.14 13.53 -34.93
C LEU A 379 5.94 13.46 -35.90
N ALA A 380 5.75 14.48 -36.74
CA ALA A 380 4.63 14.52 -37.70
C ALA A 380 4.56 13.28 -38.62
N PRO A 381 5.67 12.81 -39.24
CA PRO A 381 5.63 11.64 -40.12
C PRO A 381 5.17 10.37 -39.37
N ALA A 382 5.67 10.18 -38.15
CA ALA A 382 5.30 9.05 -37.31
C ALA A 382 3.82 9.09 -36.89
N MET A 383 3.29 10.29 -36.66
CA MET A 383 1.90 10.50 -36.27
C MET A 383 0.92 10.29 -37.42
N ASP A 384 1.30 10.58 -38.65
CA ASP A 384 0.45 10.31 -39.81
C ASP A 384 0.34 8.80 -40.08
N HIS A 385 1.42 8.04 -39.86
CA HIS A 385 1.37 6.58 -39.86
C HIS A 385 0.46 6.04 -38.76
N LEU A 386 0.60 6.57 -37.53
CA LEU A 386 -0.25 6.20 -36.40
C LEU A 386 -1.73 6.52 -36.71
N ARG A 387 -2.04 7.69 -37.27
CA ARG A 387 -3.41 8.08 -37.69
C ARG A 387 -4.03 7.10 -38.68
N GLY A 388 -3.25 6.60 -39.65
CA GLY A 388 -3.69 5.59 -40.59
C GLY A 388 -4.08 4.26 -39.92
N GLU A 389 -3.35 3.82 -38.89
CA GLU A 389 -3.74 2.66 -38.08
C GLU A 389 -4.98 2.93 -37.21
N ILE A 390 -5.11 4.15 -36.70
CA ILE A 390 -6.26 4.58 -35.90
C ILE A 390 -7.56 4.54 -36.72
N ASP A 391 -7.53 5.02 -37.96
CA ASP A 391 -8.68 5.03 -38.84
C ASP A 391 -9.18 3.62 -39.16
N ARG A 392 -8.26 2.63 -39.19
CA ARG A 392 -8.58 1.22 -39.42
C ARG A 392 -9.29 0.53 -38.25
N MET A 393 -9.26 1.10 -37.04
CA MET A 393 -9.94 0.50 -35.87
C MET A 393 -11.47 0.65 -35.88
N GLY A 394 -12.04 1.53 -36.72
CA GLY A 394 -13.49 1.71 -36.85
C GLY A 394 -14.19 2.26 -35.59
N GLY A 395 -15.53 2.22 -35.56
CA GLY A 395 -16.37 2.72 -34.46
C GLY A 395 -16.35 1.86 -33.19
N TRP A 396 -16.97 2.35 -32.10
CA TRP A 396 -17.06 1.62 -30.83
C TRP A 396 -17.85 0.32 -30.97
N ASN A 397 -17.30 -0.79 -30.48
CA ASN A 397 -18.00 -2.07 -30.40
C ASN A 397 -18.82 -2.16 -29.10
N ARG A 398 -19.97 -2.84 -29.13
CA ARG A 398 -20.78 -3.23 -27.97
C ARG A 398 -19.93 -3.71 -26.79
N LYS A 399 -18.92 -4.58 -27.01
CA LYS A 399 -18.05 -5.07 -25.92
C LYS A 399 -17.24 -3.95 -25.24
N GLN A 400 -16.77 -2.97 -26.01
CA GLN A 400 -16.03 -1.81 -25.49
C GLN A 400 -16.95 -0.84 -24.73
N ILE A 401 -18.19 -0.67 -25.19
CA ILE A 401 -19.19 0.15 -24.51
C ILE A 401 -19.56 -0.48 -23.15
N TRP A 402 -19.89 -1.78 -23.13
CA TRP A 402 -20.15 -2.50 -21.87
C TRP A 402 -18.93 -2.50 -20.95
N ALA A 403 -17.71 -2.60 -21.50
CA ALA A 403 -16.48 -2.50 -20.74
C ALA A 403 -16.42 -1.20 -19.90
N ILE A 404 -16.73 -0.07 -20.54
CA ILE A 404 -16.74 1.26 -19.93
C ILE A 404 -17.93 1.43 -18.96
N ILE A 405 -19.13 0.99 -19.34
CA ILE A 405 -20.32 1.14 -18.48
C ILE A 405 -20.11 0.42 -17.15
N ILE A 406 -19.69 -0.85 -17.19
CA ILE A 406 -19.44 -1.63 -15.96
C ILE A 406 -18.33 -0.97 -15.13
N PHE A 407 -17.28 -0.46 -15.78
CA PHE A 407 -16.21 0.26 -15.08
C PHE A 407 -16.71 1.53 -14.40
N ALA A 408 -17.52 2.34 -15.09
CA ALA A 408 -18.11 3.55 -14.51
C ALA A 408 -19.01 3.23 -13.31
N VAL A 409 -19.79 2.14 -13.39
CA VAL A 409 -20.62 1.66 -12.27
C VAL A 409 -19.75 1.20 -11.09
N MET A 410 -18.66 0.46 -11.34
CA MET A 410 -17.71 0.07 -10.28
C MET A 410 -17.08 1.28 -9.60
N VAL A 411 -16.57 2.25 -10.37
CA VAL A 411 -15.97 3.48 -9.85
C VAL A 411 -16.98 4.28 -9.03
N PHE A 412 -18.22 4.40 -9.52
CA PHE A 412 -19.32 5.00 -8.75
C PHE A 412 -19.58 4.26 -7.44
N GLY A 413 -19.60 2.92 -7.49
CA GLY A 413 -19.71 2.08 -6.30
C GLY A 413 -18.60 2.35 -5.29
N TRP A 414 -17.33 2.35 -5.70
CA TRP A 414 -16.21 2.65 -4.80
C TRP A 414 -16.27 4.06 -4.21
N PHE A 415 -16.71 5.05 -4.99
CA PHE A 415 -16.81 6.44 -4.52
C PHE A 415 -17.94 6.62 -3.50
N THR A 416 -19.03 5.86 -3.64
CA THR A 416 -20.23 5.99 -2.81
C THR A 416 -20.32 4.97 -1.67
N GLU A 417 -19.53 3.89 -1.67
CA GLU A 417 -19.58 2.78 -0.70
C GLU A 417 -19.66 3.26 0.75
N LYS A 418 -18.67 4.06 1.18
CA LYS A 418 -18.58 4.55 2.56
C LYS A 418 -19.74 5.48 2.91
N SER A 419 -20.12 6.37 1.99
CA SER A 419 -21.22 7.31 2.19
C SER A 419 -22.58 6.61 2.25
N PHE A 420 -22.84 5.63 1.38
CA PHE A 420 -24.08 4.87 1.35
C PHE A 420 -24.21 3.93 2.55
N TYR A 421 -23.10 3.37 3.02
CA TYR A 421 -23.07 2.65 4.29
C TYR A 421 -23.43 3.58 5.46
N GLN A 422 -22.82 4.77 5.54
CA GLN A 422 -23.12 5.75 6.60
C GLN A 422 -24.56 6.29 6.54
N MET A 423 -25.16 6.38 5.35
CA MET A 423 -26.56 6.76 5.16
C MET A 423 -27.56 5.62 5.45
N GLY A 424 -27.08 4.40 5.73
CA GLY A 424 -27.93 3.24 5.98
C GLY A 424 -28.59 2.64 4.73
N ILE A 425 -28.14 3.02 3.53
CA ILE A 425 -28.63 2.43 2.26
C ILE A 425 -28.15 0.98 2.15
N TYR A 426 -26.89 0.73 2.52
CA TYR A 426 -26.36 -0.63 2.64
C TYR A 426 -26.47 -1.12 4.08
N PRO A 427 -27.11 -2.29 4.33
CA PRO A 427 -27.25 -2.83 5.68
C PRO A 427 -25.91 -3.31 6.25
N ILE A 428 -24.93 -3.56 5.39
CA ILE A 428 -23.59 -4.02 5.73
C ILE A 428 -22.57 -3.20 4.95
N ARG A 429 -21.38 -3.10 5.51
CA ARG A 429 -20.24 -2.51 4.80
C ARG A 429 -19.79 -3.47 3.71
N LEU A 430 -19.90 -3.05 2.44
CA LEU A 430 -19.57 -3.90 1.31
C LEU A 430 -18.05 -4.01 1.12
N GLY A 431 -17.29 -2.97 1.46
CA GLY A 431 -15.87 -2.94 1.16
C GLY A 431 -15.59 -2.70 -0.32
N ILE A 432 -14.33 -2.40 -0.63
CA ILE A 432 -13.91 -2.12 -2.01
C ILE A 432 -13.72 -3.44 -2.79
N GLY A 433 -13.38 -4.52 -2.10
CA GLY A 433 -13.14 -5.83 -2.71
C GLY A 433 -14.38 -6.50 -3.26
N VAL A 434 -15.48 -6.49 -2.51
CA VAL A 434 -16.77 -7.04 -2.98
C VAL A 434 -17.25 -6.31 -4.24
N ILE A 435 -17.12 -4.99 -4.30
CA ILE A 435 -17.51 -4.18 -5.48
C ILE A 435 -16.64 -4.55 -6.69
N ALA A 436 -15.33 -4.73 -6.49
CA ALA A 436 -14.40 -5.13 -7.55
C ALA A 436 -14.77 -6.52 -8.11
N MET A 437 -15.08 -7.48 -7.23
CA MET A 437 -15.48 -8.83 -7.62
C MET A 437 -16.84 -8.86 -8.31
N ALA A 438 -17.81 -8.06 -7.84
CA ALA A 438 -19.11 -7.91 -8.50
C ALA A 438 -18.95 -7.40 -9.93
N GLY A 439 -18.05 -6.46 -10.17
CA GLY A 439 -17.73 -5.98 -11.51
C GLY A 439 -17.03 -7.01 -12.40
N ALA A 440 -16.11 -7.79 -11.84
CA ALA A 440 -15.49 -8.92 -12.55
C ALA A 440 -16.55 -9.95 -13.00
N VAL A 441 -17.51 -10.27 -12.13
CA VAL A 441 -18.65 -11.12 -12.48
C VAL A 441 -19.54 -10.45 -13.54
N ALA A 442 -19.80 -9.15 -13.43
CA ALA A 442 -20.59 -8.40 -14.40
C ALA A 442 -19.98 -8.45 -15.82
N TYR A 443 -18.64 -8.43 -15.95
CA TYR A 443 -17.98 -8.59 -17.25
C TYR A 443 -18.19 -9.97 -17.89
N LEU A 444 -18.21 -11.03 -17.07
CA LEU A 444 -18.54 -12.38 -17.55
C LEU A 444 -20.00 -12.44 -18.02
N LEU A 445 -20.93 -11.92 -17.21
CA LEU A 445 -22.35 -11.90 -17.53
C LEU A 445 -22.67 -11.06 -18.78
N ALA A 446 -21.95 -9.96 -18.99
CA ALA A 446 -22.10 -9.12 -20.19
C ALA A 446 -21.41 -9.68 -21.44
N GLY A 447 -20.71 -10.82 -21.35
CA GLY A 447 -20.00 -11.44 -22.48
C GLY A 447 -18.80 -10.61 -22.98
N VAL A 448 -18.27 -9.73 -22.13
CA VAL A 448 -17.08 -8.92 -22.43
C VAL A 448 -15.83 -9.80 -22.42
N VAL A 449 -15.77 -10.72 -21.47
CA VAL A 449 -14.71 -11.72 -21.27
C VAL A 449 -15.32 -13.08 -20.97
N ASN A 450 -14.57 -14.15 -21.19
CA ASN A 450 -14.89 -15.48 -20.65
C ASN A 450 -13.92 -15.84 -19.50
N TRP A 451 -14.19 -16.92 -18.76
CA TRP A 451 -13.33 -17.32 -17.64
C TRP A 451 -11.88 -17.58 -18.06
N ARG A 452 -11.67 -18.14 -19.26
CA ARG A 452 -10.34 -18.42 -19.78
C ARG A 452 -9.55 -17.14 -20.08
N ASP A 453 -10.23 -16.05 -20.43
CA ASP A 453 -9.61 -14.73 -20.54
C ASP A 453 -9.06 -14.28 -19.18
N TYR A 454 -9.79 -14.50 -18.08
CA TYR A 454 -9.26 -14.22 -16.74
C TYR A 454 -8.12 -15.16 -16.37
N GLN A 455 -8.26 -16.45 -16.63
CA GLN A 455 -7.20 -17.41 -16.33
C GLN A 455 -5.88 -17.07 -17.02
N GLU A 456 -5.92 -16.64 -18.29
CA GLU A 456 -4.71 -16.39 -19.09
C GLU A 456 -4.16 -14.96 -18.96
N LYS A 457 -5.00 -13.97 -18.65
CA LYS A 457 -4.60 -12.55 -18.65
C LYS A 457 -4.46 -11.93 -17.26
N VAL A 458 -5.10 -12.49 -16.24
CA VAL A 458 -4.93 -12.04 -14.86
C VAL A 458 -3.64 -12.63 -14.33
N ASP A 459 -2.83 -11.77 -13.72
CA ASP A 459 -1.65 -12.22 -12.99
C ASP A 459 -2.06 -12.73 -11.60
N TRP A 460 -2.34 -14.03 -11.51
CA TRP A 460 -2.71 -14.66 -10.24
C TRP A 460 -1.56 -14.68 -9.24
N GLY A 461 -0.30 -14.63 -9.72
CA GLY A 461 0.87 -14.54 -8.86
C GLY A 461 0.86 -13.25 -8.04
N VAL A 462 0.49 -12.14 -8.68
CA VAL A 462 0.31 -10.83 -8.04
C VAL A 462 -0.75 -10.89 -6.92
N VAL A 463 -1.89 -11.56 -7.15
CA VAL A 463 -2.93 -11.73 -6.12
C VAL A 463 -2.38 -12.45 -4.87
N TRP A 464 -1.69 -13.57 -5.06
CA TRP A 464 -1.11 -14.33 -3.95
C TRP A 464 0.01 -13.58 -3.25
N LEU A 465 0.85 -12.86 -4.00
CA LEU A 465 1.90 -12.02 -3.45
C LEU A 465 1.32 -11.00 -2.46
N TYR A 466 0.24 -10.34 -2.83
CA TYR A 466 -0.38 -9.34 -1.97
C TYR A 466 -1.16 -9.93 -0.80
N ALA A 467 -1.76 -11.11 -0.96
CA ALA A 467 -2.31 -11.84 0.18
C ALA A 467 -1.22 -12.16 1.21
N GLY A 468 -0.05 -12.62 0.75
CA GLY A 468 1.13 -12.81 1.60
C GLY A 468 1.61 -11.51 2.26
N ALA A 469 1.61 -10.39 1.52
CA ALA A 469 1.96 -9.08 2.06
C ALA A 469 1.03 -8.64 3.20
N ILE A 470 -0.29 -8.77 3.03
CA ILE A 470 -1.26 -8.40 4.07
C ILE A 470 -1.08 -9.26 5.32
N ILE A 471 -0.92 -10.59 5.15
CA ILE A 471 -0.60 -11.51 6.26
C ILE A 471 0.67 -11.06 6.96
N PHE A 472 1.71 -10.77 6.18
CA PHE A 472 3.01 -10.38 6.67
C PHE A 472 2.92 -9.15 7.59
N GLY A 473 2.26 -8.08 7.15
CA GLY A 473 2.14 -6.88 7.99
C GLY A 473 1.21 -7.04 9.17
N ARG A 474 0.08 -7.74 9.01
CA ARG A 474 -0.85 -8.01 10.13
C ARG A 474 -0.17 -8.78 11.25
N ILE A 475 0.62 -9.80 10.91
CA ILE A 475 1.36 -10.57 11.91
C ILE A 475 2.47 -9.74 12.56
N LEU A 476 3.18 -8.88 11.81
CA LEU A 476 4.17 -8.01 12.43
C LEU A 476 3.52 -7.11 13.50
N ASP A 477 2.31 -6.62 13.25
CA ASP A 477 1.58 -5.79 14.20
C ASP A 477 0.99 -6.59 15.36
N GLU A 478 0.20 -7.65 15.08
CA GLU A 478 -0.46 -8.48 16.10
C GLU A 478 0.52 -9.12 17.09
N THR A 479 1.74 -9.40 16.64
CA THR A 479 2.78 -9.95 17.53
C THR A 479 3.52 -8.88 18.33
N GLY A 480 3.48 -7.61 17.91
CA GLY A 480 4.30 -6.52 18.45
C GLY A 480 5.69 -6.40 17.82
N ALA A 481 6.01 -7.19 16.80
CA ALA A 481 7.29 -7.12 16.11
C ALA A 481 7.52 -5.78 15.37
N ALA A 482 6.49 -5.26 14.69
CA ALA A 482 6.55 -3.94 14.05
C ALA A 482 6.81 -2.84 15.08
N TYR A 483 6.13 -2.90 16.22
CA TYR A 483 6.31 -1.98 17.34
C TYR A 483 7.74 -2.02 17.90
N TRP A 484 8.30 -3.22 18.12
CA TRP A 484 9.67 -3.39 18.60
C TRP A 484 10.71 -2.77 17.64
N VAL A 485 10.55 -2.98 16.33
CA VAL A 485 11.42 -2.36 15.32
C VAL A 485 11.24 -0.85 15.29
N ALA A 486 9.99 -0.36 15.31
CA ALA A 486 9.69 1.07 15.31
C ALA A 486 10.33 1.79 16.50
N ARG A 487 10.18 1.24 17.72
CA ARG A 487 10.81 1.76 18.93
C ARG A 487 12.33 1.80 18.81
N SER A 488 12.94 0.70 18.33
CA SER A 488 14.38 0.62 18.13
C SER A 488 14.91 1.68 17.14
N VAL A 489 14.17 1.93 16.05
CA VAL A 489 14.52 2.96 15.05
C VAL A 489 14.39 4.35 15.65
N ILE A 490 13.30 4.64 16.36
CA ILE A 490 13.07 5.94 17.02
C ILE A 490 14.18 6.24 18.03
N GLU A 491 14.52 5.27 18.89
CA GLU A 491 15.59 5.42 19.88
C GLU A 491 16.95 5.68 19.21
N ALA A 492 17.23 5.05 18.07
CA ALA A 492 18.48 5.26 17.33
C ALA A 492 18.58 6.64 16.66
N ILE A 493 17.48 7.23 16.22
CA ILE A 493 17.46 8.54 15.55
C ILE A 493 17.20 9.71 16.50
N LYS A 494 16.73 9.44 17.72
CA LYS A 494 16.49 10.45 18.77
C LYS A 494 17.68 11.39 19.01
N PRO A 495 18.96 10.94 19.04
CA PRO A 495 20.10 11.84 19.18
C PRO A 495 20.26 12.87 18.06
N LEU A 496 19.66 12.62 16.89
CA LEU A 496 19.69 13.51 15.73
C LEU A 496 18.54 14.51 15.73
N GLY A 497 17.59 14.43 16.67
CA GLY A 497 16.42 15.31 16.76
C GLY A 497 15.42 15.15 15.59
N ILE A 498 15.43 13.98 14.94
CA ILE A 498 14.55 13.65 13.78
C ILE A 498 13.51 12.59 14.13
N ASP A 499 13.26 12.38 15.43
CA ASP A 499 12.38 11.37 16.00
C ASP A 499 10.90 11.76 15.99
N SER A 500 10.54 12.98 15.56
CA SER A 500 9.15 13.43 15.54
C SER A 500 8.77 14.28 14.34
N GLY A 501 7.46 14.34 14.07
CA GLY A 501 6.85 15.24 13.08
C GLY A 501 7.37 15.03 11.66
N LEU A 502 7.67 16.14 10.98
CA LEU A 502 8.05 16.13 9.57
C LEU A 502 9.44 15.54 9.29
N PRO A 503 10.48 15.78 10.11
CA PRO A 503 11.75 15.08 9.97
C PRO A 503 11.59 13.55 9.96
N LEU A 504 10.79 13.01 10.88
CA LEU A 504 10.52 11.56 10.93
C LEU A 504 9.84 11.07 9.65
N LEU A 505 8.83 11.81 9.17
CA LEU A 505 8.13 11.50 7.93
C LEU A 505 9.07 11.59 6.71
N ALA A 506 10.00 12.54 6.68
CA ALA A 506 11.02 12.66 5.63
C ALA A 506 11.98 11.47 5.61
N VAL A 507 12.47 11.04 6.78
CA VAL A 507 13.33 9.86 6.92
C VAL A 507 12.59 8.60 6.48
N SER A 508 11.35 8.43 6.95
CA SER A 508 10.47 7.32 6.58
C SER A 508 10.24 7.23 5.07
N ASN A 509 9.88 8.35 4.44
CA ASN A 509 9.68 8.42 2.99
C ASN A 509 10.97 8.19 2.21
N GLY A 510 12.10 8.75 2.67
CA GLY A 510 13.40 8.55 2.07
C GLY A 510 13.84 7.08 2.12
N LEU A 511 13.68 6.42 3.27
CA LEU A 511 13.96 5.00 3.42
C LEU A 511 13.07 4.15 2.51
N THR A 512 11.76 4.40 2.51
CA THR A 512 10.80 3.71 1.64
C THR A 512 11.15 3.92 0.16
N GLY A 513 11.51 5.15 -0.21
CA GLY A 513 11.91 5.54 -1.55
C GLY A 513 13.23 4.91 -2.00
N ILE A 514 14.17 4.63 -1.08
CA ILE A 514 15.40 3.88 -1.39
C ILE A 514 15.06 2.40 -1.57
N LEU A 515 14.29 1.82 -0.65
CA LEU A 515 13.94 0.40 -0.67
C LEU A 515 13.16 0.00 -1.93
N THR A 516 12.23 0.83 -2.40
CA THR A 516 11.47 0.54 -3.64
C THR A 516 12.32 0.59 -4.92
N ASN A 517 13.53 1.16 -4.87
CA ASN A 517 14.45 1.02 -6.00
C ASN A 517 15.17 -0.33 -6.01
N LEU A 518 15.21 -1.00 -4.86
CA LEU A 518 15.91 -2.25 -4.62
C LEU A 518 15.00 -3.48 -4.66
N MET A 519 13.70 -3.29 -4.41
CA MET A 519 12.67 -4.33 -4.48
C MET A 519 11.37 -3.75 -5.06
N ALA A 520 10.44 -4.61 -5.48
CA ALA A 520 9.15 -4.16 -6.00
C ALA A 520 8.36 -3.29 -4.99
N ASP A 521 7.61 -2.33 -5.52
CA ASP A 521 6.83 -1.32 -4.79
C ASP A 521 5.85 -1.88 -3.73
N GLY A 522 5.09 -2.92 -4.08
CA GLY A 522 4.15 -3.58 -3.18
C GLY A 522 4.83 -4.24 -1.99
N PRO A 523 5.81 -5.14 -2.20
CA PRO A 523 6.68 -5.66 -1.16
C PRO A 523 7.34 -4.59 -0.29
N ALA A 524 7.86 -3.50 -0.88
CA ALA A 524 8.44 -2.40 -0.12
C ALA A 524 7.43 -1.77 0.86
N ALA A 525 6.22 -1.46 0.38
CA ALA A 525 5.15 -0.94 1.24
C ALA A 525 4.70 -1.95 2.30
N ALA A 526 4.61 -3.23 1.94
CA ALA A 526 4.24 -4.30 2.87
C ALA A 526 5.25 -4.48 4.00
N SER A 527 6.55 -4.35 3.70
CA SER A 527 7.64 -4.48 4.65
C SER A 527 7.78 -3.27 5.56
N VAL A 528 7.72 -2.06 5.00
CA VAL A 528 7.99 -0.82 5.73
C VAL A 528 6.73 -0.28 6.42
N GLY A 529 5.55 -0.51 5.85
CA GLY A 529 4.27 0.04 6.30
C GLY A 529 3.93 -0.19 7.77
N PRO A 530 3.99 -1.43 8.30
CA PRO A 530 3.68 -1.69 9.70
C PRO A 530 4.64 -0.98 10.65
N ILE A 531 5.92 -0.86 10.26
CA ILE A 531 6.94 -0.17 11.04
C ILE A 531 6.66 1.34 11.05
N THR A 532 6.43 1.94 9.88
CA THR A 532 6.22 3.39 9.79
C THR A 532 4.93 3.84 10.46
N LEU A 533 3.89 3.02 10.38
CA LEU A 533 2.63 3.27 11.10
C LEU A 533 2.79 3.11 12.62
N ASN A 534 3.52 2.10 13.10
CA ASN A 534 3.84 1.98 14.52
C ASN A 534 4.71 3.16 15.01
N MET A 535 5.66 3.63 14.21
CA MET A 535 6.42 4.86 14.52
C MET A 535 5.50 6.08 14.64
N ALA A 536 4.53 6.22 13.74
CA ALA A 536 3.56 7.30 13.80
C ALA A 536 2.65 7.22 15.04
N GLY A 537 2.19 6.03 15.40
CA GLY A 537 1.39 5.79 16.61
C GLY A 537 2.16 6.02 17.91
N LEU A 538 3.47 5.74 17.92
CA LEU A 538 4.36 5.99 19.05
C LEU A 538 4.59 7.48 19.31
N VAL A 539 4.79 8.26 18.25
CA VAL A 539 5.25 9.66 18.39
C VAL A 539 4.09 10.64 18.42
N HIS A 540 3.03 10.38 17.65
CA HIS A 540 1.87 11.26 17.50
C HIS A 540 0.55 10.48 17.59
N PRO A 541 0.27 9.82 18.74
CA PRO A 541 -0.90 8.95 18.90
C PRO A 541 -2.21 9.70 18.66
N GLY A 542 -3.08 9.13 17.83
CA GLY A 542 -4.44 9.66 17.63
C GLY A 542 -4.55 10.96 16.84
N THR A 543 -3.48 11.36 16.16
CA THR A 543 -3.42 12.59 15.33
C THR A 543 -3.60 12.29 13.84
N THR A 544 -3.67 13.33 13.02
CA THR A 544 -3.62 13.23 11.55
C THR A 544 -2.30 12.68 11.03
N PHE A 545 -1.26 12.53 11.87
CA PHE A 545 0.03 11.95 11.47
C PHE A 545 -0.10 10.51 11.00
N LEU A 546 -0.98 9.71 11.61
CA LEU A 546 -1.23 8.31 11.24
C LEU A 546 -1.70 8.14 9.78
N PRO A 547 -2.82 8.74 9.34
CA PRO A 547 -3.26 8.62 7.96
C PRO A 547 -2.26 9.26 6.98
N PHE A 548 -1.57 10.32 7.38
CA PHE A 548 -0.57 10.97 6.52
C PHE A 548 0.67 10.11 6.35
N MET A 549 1.15 9.44 7.40
CA MET A 549 2.23 8.45 7.31
C MET A 549 1.82 7.26 6.44
N ALA A 550 0.56 6.81 6.53
CA ALA A 550 0.04 5.73 5.68
C ALA A 550 0.12 6.10 4.19
N MET A 551 -0.44 7.26 3.85
CA MET A 551 -0.47 7.78 2.49
C MET A 551 0.93 8.14 2.00
N SER A 552 1.79 8.72 2.85
CA SER A 552 3.16 9.07 2.47
C SER A 552 4.01 7.83 2.21
N THR A 553 3.90 6.79 3.03
CA THR A 553 4.57 5.51 2.81
C THR A 553 4.12 4.88 1.48
N ALA A 554 2.81 4.88 1.19
CA ALA A 554 2.29 4.38 -0.07
C ALA A 554 2.81 5.19 -1.28
N VAL A 555 2.80 6.51 -1.19
CA VAL A 555 3.32 7.39 -2.26
C VAL A 555 4.82 7.20 -2.45
N ALA A 556 5.60 7.19 -1.36
CA ALA A 556 7.06 7.02 -1.39
C ALA A 556 7.48 5.64 -1.94
N SER A 557 6.69 4.59 -1.67
CA SER A 557 6.92 3.27 -2.28
C SER A 557 6.74 3.27 -3.81
N SER A 558 6.16 4.32 -4.40
CA SER A 558 6.10 4.50 -5.86
C SER A 558 7.37 5.13 -6.45
N PHE A 559 8.35 5.54 -5.63
CA PHE A 559 9.52 6.32 -6.06
C PHE A 559 10.64 5.47 -6.69
N ALA A 560 10.27 4.38 -7.35
CA ALA A 560 11.17 3.50 -8.08
C ALA A 560 11.62 4.14 -9.42
N TYR A 561 12.28 5.30 -9.33
CA TYR A 561 12.66 6.08 -10.50
C TYR A 561 14.10 5.81 -10.97
N CYS A 562 14.96 5.28 -10.10
CA CYS A 562 16.40 5.25 -10.32
C CYS A 562 16.90 3.92 -10.91
N LEU A 563 16.22 2.80 -10.64
CA LEU A 563 16.68 1.46 -11.01
C LEU A 563 15.67 0.69 -11.84
N ILE A 564 16.17 -0.19 -12.71
CA ILE A 564 15.36 -1.02 -13.63
C ILE A 564 14.49 -2.03 -12.85
N ILE A 565 15.03 -2.56 -11.75
CA ILE A 565 14.42 -3.64 -10.97
C ILE A 565 13.24 -3.11 -10.12
N GLY A 566 13.19 -1.81 -9.81
CA GLY A 566 12.25 -1.26 -8.84
C GLY A 566 10.77 -1.44 -9.22
N THR A 567 10.41 -1.34 -10.51
CA THR A 567 9.02 -1.60 -10.95
C THR A 567 8.95 -2.30 -12.31
N PRO A 568 7.88 -3.09 -12.58
CA PRO A 568 7.70 -3.72 -13.89
C PRO A 568 7.66 -2.74 -15.08
N PRO A 569 7.05 -1.53 -15.01
CA PRO A 569 7.18 -0.50 -16.04
C PRO A 569 8.62 -0.23 -16.48
N ASN A 570 9.55 -0.09 -15.53
CA ASN A 570 10.97 0.14 -15.83
C ASN A 570 11.55 -1.07 -16.57
N ALA A 571 11.31 -2.29 -16.08
CA ALA A 571 11.78 -3.51 -16.74
C ALA A 571 11.22 -3.68 -18.16
N ILE A 572 9.94 -3.35 -18.37
CA ILE A 572 9.25 -3.44 -19.67
C ILE A 572 9.90 -2.50 -20.67
N VAL A 573 10.06 -1.21 -20.34
CA VAL A 573 10.65 -0.25 -21.29
C VAL A 573 12.14 -0.50 -21.50
N TYR A 574 12.86 -1.00 -20.49
CA TYR A 574 14.25 -1.42 -20.63
C TYR A 574 14.41 -2.60 -21.61
N ALA A 575 13.44 -3.51 -21.65
CA ALA A 575 13.45 -4.65 -22.56
C ALA A 575 13.35 -4.25 -24.06
N SER A 576 13.04 -2.99 -24.36
CA SER A 576 13.08 -2.45 -25.73
C SER A 576 14.47 -2.43 -26.35
N GLY A 577 15.53 -2.42 -25.54
CA GLY A 577 16.93 -2.34 -26.00
C GLY A 577 17.44 -0.93 -26.26
N TYR A 578 16.61 0.11 -26.09
CA TYR A 578 17.01 1.52 -26.31
C TYR A 578 17.58 2.22 -25.07
N LEU A 579 17.60 1.55 -23.91
CA LEU A 579 17.93 2.16 -22.62
C LEU A 579 19.17 1.53 -21.97
N GLU A 580 19.96 2.35 -21.30
CA GLU A 580 21.03 1.94 -20.41
C GLU A 580 20.68 2.21 -18.95
N PRO A 581 21.25 1.49 -17.97
CA PRO A 581 21.01 1.75 -16.55
C PRO A 581 21.30 3.21 -16.13
N LYS A 582 22.30 3.85 -16.75
CA LYS A 582 22.66 5.25 -16.49
C LYS A 582 21.54 6.23 -16.88
N ASP A 583 20.72 5.88 -17.86
CA ASP A 583 19.63 6.75 -18.31
C ASP A 583 18.51 6.87 -17.26
N TYR A 584 18.27 5.79 -16.49
CA TYR A 584 17.38 5.84 -15.33
C TYR A 584 17.91 6.79 -14.26
N LEU A 585 19.20 6.74 -13.94
CA LEU A 585 19.78 7.63 -12.93
C LEU A 585 19.75 9.10 -13.36
N ARG A 586 19.92 9.40 -14.65
CA ARG A 586 19.90 10.77 -15.20
C ARG A 586 18.61 11.52 -14.90
N VAL A 587 17.46 10.84 -14.97
CA VAL A 587 16.13 11.41 -14.69
C VAL A 587 15.65 11.04 -13.29
N GLY A 588 15.91 9.82 -12.87
CA GLY A 588 15.43 9.23 -11.63
C GLY A 588 15.92 9.95 -10.39
N ILE A 589 17.22 10.28 -10.27
CA ILE A 589 17.74 10.96 -9.08
C ILE A 589 17.07 12.33 -8.88
N PRO A 590 17.04 13.23 -9.89
CA PRO A 590 16.31 14.50 -9.74
C PRO A 590 14.83 14.33 -9.40
N VAL A 591 14.13 13.42 -10.09
CA VAL A 591 12.70 13.16 -9.85
C VAL A 591 12.47 12.59 -8.46
N TRP A 592 13.35 11.72 -7.97
CA TRP A 592 13.28 11.12 -6.63
C TRP A 592 13.43 12.15 -5.53
N VAL A 593 14.42 13.04 -5.64
CA VAL A 593 14.62 14.13 -4.68
C VAL A 593 13.42 15.07 -4.67
N ILE A 594 12.96 15.49 -5.86
CA ILE A 594 11.83 16.42 -5.96
C ILE A 594 10.53 15.75 -5.49
N ALA A 595 10.30 14.47 -5.79
CA ALA A 595 9.13 13.74 -5.32
C ALA A 595 9.05 13.69 -3.79
N ASN A 596 10.17 13.44 -3.11
CA ASN A 596 10.22 13.51 -1.65
C ASN A 596 9.89 14.91 -1.12
N ILE A 597 10.45 15.96 -1.73
CA ILE A 597 10.17 17.35 -1.35
C ILE A 597 8.69 17.68 -1.58
N ILE A 598 8.12 17.34 -2.73
CA ILE A 598 6.71 17.59 -3.05
C ILE A 598 5.79 16.84 -2.10
N LEU A 599 6.13 15.60 -1.72
CA LEU A 599 5.36 14.85 -0.74
C LEU A 599 5.36 15.52 0.64
N LEU A 600 6.50 16.06 1.08
CA LEU A 600 6.59 16.84 2.31
C LEU A 600 5.79 18.14 2.24
N VAL A 601 5.90 18.88 1.13
CA VAL A 601 5.14 20.11 0.89
C VAL A 601 3.64 19.84 0.84
N LEU A 602 3.23 18.73 0.21
CA LEU A 602 1.83 18.33 0.15
C LEU A 602 1.29 17.97 1.53
N THR A 603 2.10 17.27 2.34
CA THR A 603 1.75 16.93 3.72
C THR A 603 1.55 18.21 4.53
N LEU A 604 2.52 19.12 4.48
CA LEU A 604 2.50 20.40 5.22
C LEU A 604 1.40 21.36 4.79
N GLY A 605 1.24 21.55 3.49
CA GLY A 605 0.35 22.57 2.93
C GLY A 605 -1.06 22.06 2.75
N TYR A 606 -1.23 20.96 2.01
CA TYR A 606 -2.55 20.49 1.60
C TYR A 606 -3.17 19.54 2.62
N TRP A 607 -2.43 18.53 3.09
CA TRP A 607 -2.98 17.53 4.00
C TRP A 607 -3.24 18.11 5.38
N SER A 608 -2.26 18.82 5.98
CA SER A 608 -2.46 19.46 7.30
C SER A 608 -3.57 20.50 7.28
N PHE A 609 -3.73 21.30 6.21
CA PHE A 609 -4.85 22.25 6.09
C PHE A 609 -6.20 21.55 5.96
N ARG A 610 -6.25 20.46 5.19
CA ARG A 610 -7.48 19.65 5.01
C ARG A 610 -7.86 18.88 6.27
N GLY A 611 -6.89 18.55 7.13
CA GLY A 611 -7.07 17.65 8.26
C GLY A 611 -7.41 16.22 7.83
N PHE A 612 -7.84 15.37 8.77
CA PHE A 612 -8.37 14.04 8.47
C PHE A 612 -9.51 13.69 9.44
N GLY A 613 -10.75 13.88 9.00
CA GLY A 613 -11.93 13.68 9.85
C GLY A 613 -11.87 14.56 11.10
N ASP A 614 -12.07 13.96 12.27
CA ASP A 614 -12.03 14.62 13.58
C ASP A 614 -10.66 14.52 14.30
N LEU A 615 -9.62 14.03 13.62
CA LEU A 615 -8.30 13.88 14.25
C LEU A 615 -7.64 15.23 14.49
N ALA A 616 -6.96 15.36 15.63
CA ALA A 616 -6.15 16.53 15.94
C ALA A 616 -4.94 16.62 14.98
N GLY A 617 -4.51 17.83 14.66
CA GLY A 617 -3.23 18.06 13.98
C GLY A 617 -2.07 17.55 14.84
N PHE A 618 -0.98 17.13 14.18
CA PHE A 618 0.27 16.72 14.82
C PHE A 618 1.31 17.82 14.80
#